data_AF-A0A1V4V2E1-F1
#
_entry.id   AF-A0A1V4V2E1-F1
#
_cell.length_a   1.000
_cell.length_b   1.000
_cell.length_c   1.000
_cell.angle_alpha   90.00
_cell.angle_beta   90.00
_cell.angle_gamma   90.00
#
_symmetry.space_group_name_H-M   'P 1'
#
loop_
_entity.id
_entity.type
_entity.pdbx_description
1 polymer ?
#
loop_
_entity_poly.entity_id
_entity_poly.type
_entity_poly.pdbx_seq_one_letter_code
_entity_poly.pdbx_strand_id
1 'polypeptide(L)'
;MREVVFEVREDRSQVYLPERCIGCGTCVAACPKGELVIGSVGAVARGVIDRDFLSKGMAKNCVFCAVCARVCPRGALEFRRDGKREIDDGYLHSALSPTTVNDYCVHCGLCEEVCPQRCIKVEVKGLAQDGSLNLEGETIVDQDRCVHCGWCAAVCPTRAISVKKPFSGEFSRDDGACQACRTCISVCPAGALFNRRWGQGERIEKVTHRPGACLSCGACALACPVSAITVSKTGIIPDVKGKGGLLKRISGPAIRPALTSILVTDEQACLGCGNCVIACPVNAMSDAYLAAGHLNEVDEKPLLEVENGSIKVVNQDLCGSCGTCSIICPVQAVRLKSREAI
;
A
#
# COMPACT_ATOMS: atom_id res chain seq x y z
N MET A 1 -0.92 -19.99 1.10
CA MET A 1 -0.95 -18.66 1.76
C MET A 1 -0.44 -18.86 3.17
N ARG A 2 0.54 -18.07 3.61
CA ARG A 2 1.07 -18.14 4.97
C ARG A 2 0.03 -17.61 5.94
N GLU A 3 -0.09 -18.26 7.10
CA GLU A 3 -0.94 -17.80 8.19
C GLU A 3 -0.07 -17.37 9.37
N VAL A 4 -0.38 -16.22 9.96
CA VAL A 4 0.29 -15.72 11.17
C VAL A 4 -0.75 -15.60 12.26
N VAL A 5 -0.58 -16.36 13.33
CA VAL A 5 -1.50 -16.30 14.47
C VAL A 5 -1.07 -15.14 15.38
N PHE A 6 -1.90 -14.11 15.48
CA PHE A 6 -1.63 -12.92 16.28
C PHE A 6 -1.98 -13.10 17.75
N GLU A 7 -3.05 -13.83 18.06
CA GLU A 7 -3.52 -14.05 19.43
C GLU A 7 -4.38 -15.32 19.46
N VAL A 8 -4.27 -16.11 20.53
CA VAL A 8 -5.12 -17.27 20.81
C VAL A 8 -5.58 -17.21 22.25
N ARG A 9 -6.87 -17.43 22.50
CA ARG A 9 -7.45 -17.62 23.84
C ARG A 9 -8.53 -18.68 23.77
N GLU A 10 -8.29 -19.80 24.46
CA GLU A 10 -9.23 -20.93 24.51
C GLU A 10 -9.60 -21.40 23.10
N ASP A 11 -10.87 -21.26 22.72
CA ASP A 11 -11.45 -21.63 21.43
C ASP A 11 -11.24 -20.56 20.34
N ARG A 12 -10.80 -19.35 20.69
CA ARG A 12 -10.71 -18.20 19.78
C ARG A 12 -9.31 -17.91 19.31
N SER A 13 -9.15 -17.60 18.02
CA SER A 13 -7.90 -17.11 17.46
C SER A 13 -8.09 -15.93 16.51
N GLN A 14 -7.12 -15.02 16.53
CA GLN A 14 -6.97 -13.95 15.54
C GLN A 14 -5.85 -14.34 14.58
N VAL A 15 -6.17 -14.47 13.30
CA VAL A 15 -5.24 -14.91 12.25
C VAL A 15 -5.04 -13.79 11.24
N TYR A 16 -3.80 -13.58 10.83
CA TYR A 16 -3.37 -12.63 9.81
C TYR A 16 -2.88 -13.38 8.57
N LEU A 17 -3.31 -12.89 7.39
CA LEU A 17 -2.98 -13.39 6.07
C LEU A 17 -2.15 -12.33 5.32
N PRO A 18 -0.81 -12.41 5.38
CA PRO A 18 0.10 -11.39 4.83
C PRO A 18 -0.13 -11.09 3.35
N GLU A 19 -0.36 -12.11 2.54
CA GLU A 19 -0.50 -12.01 1.09
C GLU A 19 -1.77 -11.27 0.65
N ARG A 20 -2.77 -11.13 1.53
CA ARG A 20 -3.97 -10.31 1.29
C ARG A 20 -3.80 -8.87 1.80
N CYS A 21 -2.76 -8.58 2.57
CA CYS A 21 -2.58 -7.28 3.20
C CYS A 21 -2.01 -6.24 2.23
N ILE A 22 -2.75 -5.14 2.03
CA ILE A 22 -2.34 -4.04 1.15
C ILE A 22 -1.67 -2.86 1.90
N GLY A 23 -1.25 -3.07 3.15
CA GLY A 23 -0.55 -2.04 3.93
C GLY A 23 -1.36 -0.77 4.23
N CYS A 24 -2.70 -0.83 4.23
CA CYS A 24 -3.55 0.35 4.33
C CYS A 24 -3.79 0.88 5.76
N GLY A 25 -3.39 0.14 6.80
CA GLY A 25 -3.52 0.55 8.21
C GLY A 25 -4.95 0.74 8.74
N THR A 26 -5.99 0.42 7.97
CA THR A 26 -7.40 0.65 8.38
C THR A 26 -7.76 -0.16 9.64
N CYS A 27 -7.22 -1.37 9.79
CA CYS A 27 -7.38 -2.19 10.98
C CYS A 27 -6.75 -1.58 12.24
N VAL A 28 -5.62 -0.87 12.08
CA VAL A 28 -4.93 -0.19 13.19
C VAL A 28 -5.75 1.01 13.65
N ALA A 29 -6.19 1.85 12.70
CA ALA A 29 -7.04 3.01 13.00
C ALA A 29 -8.34 2.59 13.72
N ALA A 30 -8.91 1.44 13.33
CA ALA A 30 -10.16 0.95 13.91
C ALA A 30 -10.02 0.25 15.27
N CYS A 31 -8.81 -0.18 15.66
CA CYS A 31 -8.59 -1.01 16.83
C CYS A 31 -8.84 -0.22 18.14
N PRO A 32 -9.86 -0.55 18.95
CA PRO A 32 -10.16 0.20 20.17
C PRO A 32 -9.12 0.03 21.28
N LYS A 33 -8.23 -0.97 21.16
CA LYS A 33 -7.18 -1.26 22.14
C LYS A 33 -5.79 -0.84 21.66
N GLY A 34 -5.65 -0.34 20.43
CA GLY A 34 -4.33 0.07 19.89
C GLY A 34 -3.34 -1.08 19.73
N GLU A 35 -3.85 -2.30 19.54
CA GLU A 35 -3.07 -3.54 19.67
C GLU A 35 -2.43 -4.03 18.36
N LEU A 36 -2.71 -3.34 17.25
CA LEU A 36 -2.16 -3.65 15.93
C LEU A 36 -1.21 -2.53 15.54
N VAL A 37 -0.10 -2.90 14.92
CA VAL A 37 0.95 -1.97 14.51
C VAL A 37 1.13 -2.08 13.01
N ILE A 38 1.00 -0.96 12.29
CA ILE A 38 1.34 -0.89 10.86
C ILE A 38 2.79 -0.41 10.75
N GLY A 39 3.61 -1.19 10.06
CA GLY A 39 5.06 -1.03 9.99
C GLY A 39 5.55 -0.04 8.92
N SER A 40 6.81 -0.19 8.53
CA SER A 40 7.48 0.56 7.45
C SER A 40 6.90 0.21 6.06
N VAL A 41 5.68 0.68 5.78
CA VAL A 41 4.90 0.32 4.58
C VAL A 41 5.69 0.51 3.28
N GLY A 42 6.41 1.64 3.14
CA GLY A 42 7.21 1.91 1.96
C GLY A 42 8.33 0.88 1.75
N ALA A 43 9.04 0.52 2.83
CA ALA A 43 10.11 -0.46 2.80
C ALA A 43 9.59 -1.88 2.49
N VAL A 44 8.51 -2.31 3.15
CA VAL A 44 7.90 -3.63 2.92
C VAL A 44 7.40 -3.76 1.49
N ALA A 45 6.63 -2.79 0.99
CA ALA A 45 6.06 -2.85 -0.36
C ALA A 45 7.13 -2.86 -1.47
N ARG A 46 8.31 -2.32 -1.20
CA ARG A 46 9.45 -2.30 -2.13
C ARG A 46 10.39 -3.50 -1.97
N GLY A 47 10.13 -4.41 -1.02
CA GLY A 47 10.95 -5.59 -0.77
C GLY A 47 12.34 -5.29 -0.22
N VAL A 48 12.56 -4.12 0.40
CA VAL A 48 13.87 -3.77 0.98
C VAL A 48 14.03 -4.29 2.42
N ILE A 49 12.93 -4.69 3.07
CA ILE A 49 12.95 -5.40 4.36
C ILE A 49 12.05 -6.62 4.27
N ASP A 50 12.49 -7.73 4.84
CA ASP A 50 11.69 -8.94 4.98
C ASP A 50 10.83 -8.85 6.25
N ARG A 51 9.67 -8.19 6.13
CA ARG A 51 8.66 -8.08 7.17
C ARG A 51 7.26 -7.96 6.60
N ASP A 52 6.29 -8.31 7.43
CA ASP A 52 4.89 -8.05 7.18
C ASP A 52 4.52 -6.57 7.38
N PHE A 53 3.49 -6.13 6.67
CA PHE A 53 2.94 -4.79 6.86
C PHE A 53 2.38 -4.58 8.27
N LEU A 54 1.86 -5.64 8.88
CA LEU A 54 1.08 -5.60 10.11
C LEU A 54 1.69 -6.53 11.15
N SER A 55 1.79 -6.07 12.40
CA SER A 55 2.21 -6.88 13.54
C SER A 55 1.33 -6.60 14.77
N LYS A 56 1.50 -7.43 15.80
CA LYS A 56 0.85 -7.26 17.11
C LYS A 56 1.69 -6.34 18.00
N GLY A 57 1.06 -5.43 18.73
CA GLY A 57 1.71 -4.61 19.76
C GLY A 57 2.04 -5.41 21.03
N MET A 58 2.96 -4.87 21.84
CA MET A 58 3.51 -5.57 23.03
C MET A 58 2.49 -5.80 24.16
N ALA A 59 1.48 -4.93 24.28
CA ALA A 59 0.59 -4.91 25.44
C ALA A 59 -0.41 -6.09 25.47
N LYS A 60 -0.62 -6.81 24.36
CA LYS A 60 -1.45 -8.04 24.24
C LYS A 60 -2.87 -7.94 24.84
N ASN A 61 -3.49 -6.75 24.81
CA ASN A 61 -4.85 -6.53 25.33
C ASN A 61 -5.94 -6.78 24.28
N CYS A 62 -5.72 -7.68 23.32
CA CYS A 62 -6.76 -8.01 22.34
C CYS A 62 -8.01 -8.51 23.08
N VAL A 63 -9.18 -7.99 22.76
CA VAL A 63 -10.46 -8.40 23.39
C VAL A 63 -11.35 -9.20 22.44
N PHE A 64 -10.81 -9.63 21.29
CA PHE A 64 -11.53 -10.40 20.29
C PHE A 64 -12.84 -9.75 19.79
N CYS A 65 -12.87 -8.41 19.66
CA CYS A 65 -14.05 -7.68 19.20
C CYS A 65 -14.30 -7.72 17.68
N ALA A 66 -13.41 -8.38 16.92
CA ALA A 66 -13.45 -8.52 15.46
C ALA A 66 -13.47 -7.23 14.61
N VAL A 67 -13.44 -6.03 15.22
CA VAL A 67 -13.53 -4.75 14.49
C VAL A 67 -12.48 -4.62 13.38
N CYS A 68 -11.23 -5.01 13.66
CA CYS A 68 -10.14 -4.94 12.70
C CYS A 68 -10.35 -5.85 11.47
N ALA A 69 -10.97 -7.01 11.65
CA ALA A 69 -11.34 -7.91 10.56
C ALA A 69 -12.56 -7.39 9.80
N ARG A 70 -13.57 -6.86 10.50
CA ARG A 70 -14.76 -6.26 9.90
C ARG A 70 -14.47 -5.06 8.99
N VAL A 71 -13.48 -4.22 9.34
CA VAL A 71 -13.08 -3.07 8.50
C VAL A 71 -12.08 -3.44 7.39
N CYS A 72 -11.56 -4.66 7.37
CA CYS A 72 -10.52 -5.04 6.40
C CYS A 72 -11.14 -5.21 5.00
N PRO A 73 -10.76 -4.41 4.00
CA PRO A 73 -11.36 -4.50 2.66
C PRO A 73 -10.89 -5.73 1.87
N ARG A 74 -9.83 -6.41 2.34
CA ARG A 74 -9.22 -7.58 1.67
C ARG A 74 -9.36 -8.87 2.46
N GLY A 75 -10.01 -8.85 3.63
CA GLY A 75 -10.11 -10.03 4.48
C GLY A 75 -8.75 -10.60 4.91
N ALA A 76 -7.75 -9.73 5.13
CA ALA A 76 -6.40 -10.12 5.58
C ALA A 76 -6.33 -10.43 7.09
N LEU A 77 -7.41 -10.15 7.83
CA LEU A 77 -7.55 -10.50 9.25
C LEU A 77 -8.78 -11.39 9.41
N GLU A 78 -8.62 -12.48 10.12
CA GLU A 78 -9.67 -13.45 10.41
C GLU A 78 -9.81 -13.65 11.91
N PHE A 79 -11.05 -13.81 12.36
CA PHE A 79 -11.36 -14.34 13.68
C PHE A 79 -11.89 -15.75 13.49
N ARG A 80 -11.35 -16.68 14.28
CA ARG A 80 -11.77 -18.08 14.23
C ARG A 80 -12.21 -18.52 15.62
N ARG A 81 -13.25 -19.35 15.68
CA ARG A 81 -13.69 -20.10 16.85
C ARG A 81 -13.63 -21.59 16.53
N ASP A 82 -13.02 -22.38 17.39
CA ASP A 82 -12.77 -23.82 17.17
C ASP A 82 -12.11 -24.09 15.81
N GLY A 83 -11.17 -23.22 15.43
CA GLY A 83 -10.46 -23.27 14.15
C GLY A 83 -11.28 -22.84 12.92
N LYS A 84 -12.58 -22.57 13.06
CA LYS A 84 -13.45 -22.15 11.96
C LYS A 84 -13.58 -20.64 11.89
N ARG A 85 -13.53 -20.09 10.68
CA ARG A 85 -13.69 -18.65 10.44
C ARG A 85 -15.08 -18.16 10.84
N GLU A 86 -15.13 -17.15 11.70
CA GLU A 86 -16.36 -16.47 12.08
C GLU A 86 -16.57 -15.24 11.18
N ILE A 87 -17.56 -15.29 10.30
CA ILE A 87 -17.98 -14.17 9.47
C ILE A 87 -19.49 -13.97 9.55
N ASP A 88 -19.91 -12.70 9.55
CA ASP A 88 -21.29 -12.26 9.48
C ASP A 88 -21.45 -11.13 8.45
N ASP A 89 -22.64 -10.56 8.36
CA ASP A 89 -23.02 -9.43 7.50
C ASP A 89 -22.35 -8.09 7.89
N GLY A 90 -21.58 -8.05 8.99
CA GLY A 90 -20.80 -6.91 9.44
C GLY A 90 -19.39 -6.83 8.85
N TYR A 91 -18.96 -7.83 8.06
CA TYR A 91 -17.62 -7.87 7.47
C TYR A 91 -17.58 -7.22 6.09
N LEU A 92 -16.75 -6.17 5.96
CA LEU A 92 -16.64 -5.39 4.73
C LEU A 92 -16.25 -6.21 3.51
N HIS A 93 -15.22 -7.06 3.62
CA HIS A 93 -14.77 -7.88 2.49
C HIS A 93 -15.81 -8.93 2.09
N SER A 94 -16.67 -9.37 3.02
CA SER A 94 -17.74 -10.34 2.73
C SER A 94 -18.92 -9.68 2.02
N ALA A 95 -19.26 -8.43 2.38
CA ALA A 95 -20.34 -7.68 1.74
C ALA A 95 -19.94 -7.02 0.42
N LEU A 96 -18.64 -7.01 0.10
CA LEU A 96 -18.14 -6.42 -1.14
C LEU A 96 -18.57 -7.26 -2.34
N SER A 97 -19.33 -6.65 -3.25
CA SER A 97 -19.76 -7.37 -4.47
C SER A 97 -18.54 -7.82 -5.28
N PRO A 98 -18.50 -9.08 -5.73
CA PRO A 98 -17.40 -9.57 -6.56
C PRO A 98 -17.31 -8.77 -7.86
N THR A 99 -16.10 -8.70 -8.41
CA THR A 99 -15.93 -8.18 -9.77
C THR A 99 -16.47 -9.23 -10.74
N THR A 100 -17.47 -8.86 -11.52
CA THR A 100 -18.20 -9.77 -12.42
C THR A 100 -18.01 -9.39 -13.88
N VAL A 101 -18.08 -10.40 -14.73
CA VAL A 101 -18.02 -10.27 -16.19
C VAL A 101 -19.31 -10.87 -16.73
N ASN A 102 -20.05 -10.12 -17.56
CA ASN A 102 -21.28 -10.60 -18.19
C ASN A 102 -21.05 -11.04 -19.65
N ASP A 103 -22.12 -11.49 -20.29
CA ASP A 103 -22.09 -12.08 -21.64
C ASP A 103 -21.77 -11.09 -22.77
N TYR A 104 -21.64 -9.79 -22.49
CA TYR A 104 -21.11 -8.82 -23.46
C TYR A 104 -19.58 -8.90 -23.61
N CYS A 105 -18.91 -9.79 -22.87
CA CYS A 105 -17.46 -9.96 -22.97
C CYS A 105 -17.08 -10.59 -24.32
N VAL A 106 -16.07 -10.02 -24.96
CA VAL A 106 -15.51 -10.52 -26.25
C VAL A 106 -14.10 -11.09 -26.09
N HIS A 107 -13.68 -11.37 -24.84
CA HIS A 107 -12.39 -12.00 -24.51
C HIS A 107 -11.15 -11.35 -25.17
N CYS A 108 -11.13 -10.01 -25.29
CA CYS A 108 -10.05 -9.28 -25.97
C CYS A 108 -8.73 -9.11 -25.18
N GLY A 109 -8.66 -9.55 -23.92
CA GLY A 109 -7.43 -9.48 -23.12
C GLY A 109 -7.09 -8.11 -22.49
N LEU A 110 -7.74 -7.01 -22.90
CA LEU A 110 -7.40 -5.67 -22.37
C LEU A 110 -7.46 -5.57 -20.84
N CYS A 111 -8.43 -6.24 -20.21
CA CYS A 111 -8.58 -6.24 -18.77
C CYS A 111 -7.47 -6.99 -18.02
N GLU A 112 -6.90 -8.04 -18.63
CA GLU A 112 -5.75 -8.79 -18.11
C GLU A 112 -4.49 -7.92 -18.14
N GLU A 113 -4.22 -7.27 -19.28
CA GLU A 113 -3.06 -6.39 -19.47
C GLU A 113 -3.03 -5.19 -18.51
N VAL A 114 -4.17 -4.54 -18.29
CA VAL A 114 -4.22 -3.35 -17.42
C VAL A 114 -4.31 -3.67 -15.92
N CYS A 115 -4.48 -4.94 -15.53
CA CYS A 115 -4.75 -5.28 -14.14
C CYS A 115 -3.48 -5.11 -13.27
N PRO A 116 -3.43 -4.14 -12.34
CA PRO A 116 -2.23 -3.92 -11.51
C PRO A 116 -1.94 -5.10 -10.57
N GLN A 117 -2.95 -5.91 -10.27
CA GLN A 117 -2.83 -7.09 -9.42
C GLN A 117 -2.59 -8.39 -10.21
N ARG A 118 -2.59 -8.33 -11.56
CA ARG A 118 -2.46 -9.50 -12.43
C ARG A 118 -3.38 -10.66 -12.01
N CYS A 119 -4.63 -10.31 -11.72
CA CYS A 119 -5.64 -11.21 -11.15
C CYS A 119 -6.77 -11.57 -12.14
N ILE A 120 -6.63 -11.18 -13.40
CA ILE A 120 -7.58 -11.49 -14.46
C ILE A 120 -6.87 -12.37 -15.48
N LYS A 121 -7.52 -13.45 -15.91
CA LYS A 121 -7.04 -14.36 -16.94
C LYS A 121 -8.08 -14.42 -18.06
N VAL A 122 -7.66 -14.22 -19.31
CA VAL A 122 -8.51 -14.35 -20.48
C VAL A 122 -8.05 -15.54 -21.30
N GLU A 123 -8.94 -16.52 -21.48
CA GLU A 123 -8.69 -17.71 -22.29
C GLU A 123 -9.58 -17.66 -23.54
N VAL A 124 -8.98 -17.70 -24.72
CA VAL A 124 -9.71 -17.75 -26.01
C VAL A 124 -9.65 -19.17 -26.55
N LYS A 125 -10.81 -19.79 -26.76
CA LYS A 125 -10.94 -21.16 -27.29
C LYS A 125 -10.96 -21.18 -28.82
N GLY A 126 -11.49 -20.14 -29.45
CA GLY A 126 -11.54 -20.01 -30.90
C GLY A 126 -12.67 -19.09 -31.37
N LEU A 127 -12.98 -19.17 -32.66
CA LEU A 127 -14.19 -18.56 -33.21
C LEU A 127 -15.42 -19.35 -32.80
N ALA A 128 -16.54 -18.65 -32.64
CA ALA A 128 -17.83 -19.25 -32.37
C ALA A 128 -18.24 -20.21 -33.49
N GLN A 129 -18.82 -21.36 -33.10
CA GLN A 129 -19.26 -22.38 -34.07
C GLN A 129 -20.64 -22.08 -34.68
N ASP A 130 -21.31 -21.02 -34.22
CA ASP A 130 -22.64 -20.59 -34.68
C ASP A 130 -22.62 -19.75 -35.97
N GLY A 131 -21.45 -19.60 -36.60
CA GLY A 131 -21.24 -18.78 -37.79
C GLY A 131 -21.13 -17.28 -37.52
N SER A 132 -21.19 -16.85 -36.26
CA SER A 132 -20.85 -15.48 -35.86
C SER A 132 -19.34 -15.25 -35.86
N LEU A 133 -18.90 -14.00 -36.02
CA LEU A 133 -17.49 -13.60 -35.87
C LEU A 133 -17.10 -13.39 -34.40
N ASN A 134 -17.81 -14.01 -33.47
CA ASN A 134 -17.52 -13.90 -32.04
C ASN A 134 -16.38 -14.84 -31.63
N LEU A 135 -15.70 -14.49 -30.54
CA LEU A 135 -14.71 -15.36 -29.90
C LEU A 135 -15.38 -16.12 -28.76
N GLU A 136 -15.24 -17.43 -28.75
CA GLU A 136 -15.56 -18.26 -27.59
C GLU A 136 -14.37 -18.25 -26.62
N GLY A 137 -14.65 -18.01 -25.33
CA GLY A 137 -13.60 -17.92 -24.33
C GLY A 137 -14.14 -17.87 -22.90
N GLU A 138 -13.22 -17.68 -21.95
CA GLU A 138 -13.54 -17.45 -20.55
C GLU A 138 -12.69 -16.27 -20.03
N THR A 139 -13.31 -15.40 -19.25
CA THR A 139 -12.60 -14.31 -18.55
C THR A 139 -12.80 -14.50 -17.06
N ILE A 140 -11.74 -14.94 -16.37
CA ILE A 140 -11.77 -15.32 -14.96
C ILE A 140 -11.12 -14.22 -14.14
N VAL A 141 -11.80 -13.78 -13.08
CA VAL A 141 -11.25 -12.81 -12.12
C VAL A 141 -11.04 -13.49 -10.77
N ASP A 142 -9.78 -13.54 -10.34
CA ASP A 142 -9.40 -14.01 -9.02
C ASP A 142 -9.79 -12.97 -7.95
N GLN A 143 -10.87 -13.27 -7.22
CA GLN A 143 -11.45 -12.39 -6.20
C GLN A 143 -10.56 -12.25 -4.96
N ASP A 144 -9.68 -13.23 -4.69
CA ASP A 144 -8.76 -13.22 -3.56
C ASP A 144 -7.58 -12.27 -3.79
N ARG A 145 -7.27 -11.94 -5.04
CA ARG A 145 -6.28 -10.91 -5.41
C ARG A 145 -6.89 -9.60 -5.89
N CYS A 146 -8.14 -9.60 -6.37
CA CYS A 146 -8.79 -8.38 -6.85
C CYS A 146 -8.94 -7.31 -5.75
N VAL A 147 -8.42 -6.11 -5.99
CA VAL A 147 -8.53 -4.98 -5.06
C VAL A 147 -9.67 -4.02 -5.41
N HIS A 148 -10.51 -4.36 -6.39
CA HIS A 148 -11.68 -3.57 -6.81
C HIS A 148 -11.34 -2.16 -7.32
N CYS A 149 -10.19 -2.00 -7.99
CA CYS A 149 -9.73 -0.71 -8.51
C CYS A 149 -10.54 -0.20 -9.70
N GLY A 150 -11.10 -1.08 -10.53
CA GLY A 150 -11.93 -0.68 -11.67
C GLY A 150 -11.19 -0.42 -12.99
N TRP A 151 -9.89 -0.72 -13.08
CA TRP A 151 -9.15 -0.59 -14.35
C TRP A 151 -9.76 -1.44 -15.47
N CYS A 152 -10.13 -2.68 -15.16
CA CYS A 152 -10.79 -3.60 -16.10
C CYS A 152 -12.12 -3.04 -16.61
N ALA A 153 -12.96 -2.51 -15.73
CA ALA A 153 -14.22 -1.87 -16.10
C ALA A 153 -14.00 -0.62 -16.97
N ALA A 154 -12.98 0.17 -16.65
CA ALA A 154 -12.70 1.41 -17.37
C ALA A 154 -12.13 1.19 -18.78
N VAL A 155 -11.41 0.08 -19.02
CA VAL A 155 -10.84 -0.24 -20.34
C VAL A 155 -11.77 -1.10 -21.19
N CYS A 156 -12.79 -1.73 -20.60
CA CYS A 156 -13.66 -2.67 -21.30
C CYS A 156 -14.53 -1.97 -22.36
N PRO A 157 -14.32 -2.23 -23.66
CA PRO A 157 -15.03 -1.53 -24.73
C PRO A 157 -16.53 -1.88 -24.75
N THR A 158 -16.90 -3.09 -24.34
CA THR A 158 -18.28 -3.57 -24.30
C THR A 158 -18.97 -3.33 -22.96
N ARG A 159 -18.26 -2.74 -21.97
CA ARG A 159 -18.76 -2.52 -20.60
C ARG A 159 -19.25 -3.80 -19.92
N ALA A 160 -18.64 -4.94 -20.24
CA ALA A 160 -19.00 -6.24 -19.69
C ALA A 160 -18.61 -6.44 -18.22
N ILE A 161 -17.76 -5.56 -17.66
CA ILE A 161 -17.18 -5.74 -16.33
C ILE A 161 -17.79 -4.76 -15.33
N SER A 162 -18.28 -5.29 -14.20
CA SER A 162 -18.82 -4.50 -13.09
C SER A 162 -17.92 -4.59 -11.86
N VAL A 163 -17.60 -3.43 -11.27
CA VAL A 163 -16.73 -3.32 -10.09
C VAL A 163 -17.36 -2.37 -9.08
N LYS A 164 -17.41 -2.78 -7.80
CA LYS A 164 -17.74 -1.92 -6.67
C LYS A 164 -16.55 -1.79 -5.74
N LYS A 165 -16.19 -0.55 -5.39
CA LYS A 165 -15.10 -0.22 -4.47
C LYS A 165 -15.52 -0.43 -3.01
N PRO A 166 -14.57 -0.58 -2.07
CA PRO A 166 -14.89 -0.69 -0.65
C PRO A 166 -15.23 0.65 0.02
N PHE A 167 -14.56 1.73 -0.40
CA PHE A 167 -14.67 3.06 0.23
C PHE A 167 -14.84 4.17 -0.79
N SER A 168 -15.52 5.25 -0.37
CA SER A 168 -15.39 6.58 -0.94
C SER A 168 -14.45 7.42 -0.07
N GLY A 169 -13.80 8.42 -0.67
CA GLY A 169 -12.89 9.28 0.08
C GLY A 169 -12.26 10.37 -0.74
N GLU A 170 -11.42 11.13 -0.06
CA GLU A 170 -10.68 12.27 -0.62
C GLU A 170 -9.18 11.97 -0.62
N PHE A 171 -8.49 12.51 -1.62
CA PHE A 171 -7.05 12.44 -1.77
C PHE A 171 -6.53 13.85 -2.02
N SER A 172 -5.49 14.24 -1.29
CA SER A 172 -4.74 15.45 -1.57
C SER A 172 -3.24 15.20 -1.44
N ARG A 173 -2.45 16.01 -2.16
CA ARG A 173 -1.00 16.01 -2.07
C ARG A 173 -0.49 17.45 -1.97
N ASP A 174 0.41 17.67 -1.03
CA ASP A 174 1.22 18.88 -0.96
C ASP A 174 2.41 18.75 -1.92
N ASP A 175 2.39 19.53 -3.02
CA ASP A 175 3.46 19.53 -4.02
C ASP A 175 4.72 20.29 -3.57
N GLY A 176 4.63 21.13 -2.53
CA GLY A 176 5.79 21.73 -1.88
C GLY A 176 6.58 20.70 -1.07
N ALA A 177 5.88 19.87 -0.29
CA ALA A 177 6.50 18.78 0.48
C ALA A 177 6.91 17.58 -0.40
N CYS A 178 6.20 17.32 -1.51
CA CYS A 178 6.46 16.16 -2.35
C CYS A 178 7.84 16.23 -3.05
N GLN A 179 8.73 15.29 -2.73
CA GLN A 179 10.05 15.16 -3.37
C GLN A 179 10.09 14.17 -4.54
N ALA A 180 8.93 13.81 -5.11
CA ALA A 180 8.80 12.92 -6.27
C ALA A 180 9.53 11.55 -6.18
N CYS A 181 9.78 11.03 -4.97
CA CYS A 181 10.52 9.79 -4.73
C CYS A 181 9.79 8.48 -5.11
N ARG A 182 8.56 8.58 -5.62
CA ARG A 182 7.74 7.49 -6.16
C ARG A 182 7.35 6.38 -5.17
N THR A 183 7.51 6.57 -3.84
CA THR A 183 7.11 5.56 -2.84
C THR A 183 5.61 5.28 -2.87
N CYS A 184 4.83 6.34 -3.05
CA CYS A 184 3.38 6.23 -3.19
C CYS A 184 2.94 5.49 -4.46
N ILE A 185 3.75 5.49 -5.52
CA ILE A 185 3.49 4.74 -6.75
C ILE A 185 3.76 3.25 -6.49
N SER A 186 4.91 2.92 -5.91
CA SER A 186 5.29 1.52 -5.60
C SER A 186 4.31 0.83 -4.65
N VAL A 187 3.77 1.55 -3.67
CA VAL A 187 2.86 0.98 -2.67
C VAL A 187 1.40 0.89 -3.14
N CYS A 188 1.01 1.63 -4.20
CA CYS A 188 -0.41 1.74 -4.54
C CYS A 188 -0.94 0.43 -5.13
N PRO A 189 -1.79 -0.34 -4.41
CA PRO A 189 -2.27 -1.62 -4.92
C PRO A 189 -3.18 -1.46 -6.15
N ALA A 190 -3.79 -0.29 -6.29
CA ALA A 190 -4.69 0.01 -7.40
C ALA A 190 -3.98 0.58 -8.63
N GLY A 191 -2.67 0.85 -8.58
CA GLY A 191 -1.99 1.59 -9.65
C GLY A 191 -2.62 2.97 -9.92
N ALA A 192 -3.27 3.57 -8.92
CA ALA A 192 -3.97 4.85 -9.07
C ALA A 192 -3.03 6.06 -9.04
N LEU A 193 -1.76 5.86 -8.69
CA LEU A 193 -0.69 6.86 -8.68
C LEU A 193 0.38 6.43 -9.68
N PHE A 194 0.79 7.34 -10.56
CA PHE A 194 1.78 7.05 -11.61
C PHE A 194 2.43 8.35 -12.09
N ASN A 195 3.57 8.26 -12.76
CA ASN A 195 4.11 9.38 -13.53
C ASN A 195 3.56 9.29 -14.95
N ARG A 196 2.67 10.21 -15.37
CA ARG A 196 2.20 10.27 -16.76
C ARG A 196 3.38 10.58 -17.69
N ARG A 197 3.34 10.16 -18.96
CA ARG A 197 4.32 10.62 -19.96
C ARG A 197 4.13 12.12 -20.24
N TRP A 198 5.22 12.81 -20.58
CA TRP A 198 5.22 14.25 -20.83
C TRP A 198 6.05 14.59 -22.07
N GLY A 199 5.69 15.71 -22.71
CA GLY A 199 6.50 16.33 -23.76
C GLY A 199 7.63 17.19 -23.20
N GLN A 200 8.63 17.49 -24.03
CA GLN A 200 9.71 18.40 -23.64
C GLN A 200 9.14 19.79 -23.28
N GLY A 201 9.53 20.32 -22.11
CA GLY A 201 9.06 21.62 -21.61
C GLY A 201 7.67 21.63 -20.98
N GLU A 202 6.93 20.51 -21.03
CA GLU A 202 5.62 20.40 -20.40
C GLU A 202 5.75 20.38 -18.87
N ARG A 203 5.05 21.29 -18.19
CA ARG A 203 4.91 21.23 -16.73
C ARG A 203 3.87 20.17 -16.38
N ILE A 204 4.29 19.16 -15.62
CA ILE A 204 3.42 18.09 -15.14
C ILE A 204 3.41 18.02 -13.63
N GLU A 205 2.38 17.38 -13.09
CA GLU A 205 2.34 17.00 -11.68
C GLU A 205 3.51 16.06 -11.36
N LYS A 206 4.13 16.24 -10.19
CA LYS A 206 5.22 15.36 -9.71
C LYS A 206 4.79 13.88 -9.66
N VAL A 207 3.53 13.64 -9.33
CA VAL A 207 2.86 12.33 -9.40
C VAL A 207 1.43 12.56 -9.90
N THR A 208 0.95 11.79 -10.86
CA THR A 208 -0.45 11.85 -11.33
C THR A 208 -1.33 10.94 -10.49
N HIS A 209 -2.55 11.40 -10.17
CA HIS A 209 -3.57 10.61 -9.46
C HIS A 209 -4.77 10.34 -10.37
N ARG A 210 -5.23 9.09 -10.43
CA ARG A 210 -6.48 8.68 -11.11
C ARG A 210 -7.57 8.38 -10.07
N PRO A 211 -8.50 9.32 -9.80
CA PRO A 211 -9.56 9.12 -8.81
C PRO A 211 -10.44 7.89 -9.11
N GLY A 212 -10.69 7.62 -10.40
CA GLY A 212 -11.44 6.46 -10.87
C GLY A 212 -10.84 5.11 -10.45
N ALA A 213 -9.53 5.03 -10.18
CA ALA A 213 -8.87 3.82 -9.69
C ALA A 213 -8.62 3.81 -8.17
N CYS A 214 -8.66 4.97 -7.52
CA CYS A 214 -8.34 5.09 -6.10
C CYS A 214 -9.35 4.37 -5.20
N LEU A 215 -8.85 3.60 -4.23
CA LEU A 215 -9.66 2.87 -3.24
C LEU A 215 -9.90 3.68 -1.96
N SER A 216 -9.27 4.84 -1.82
CA SER A 216 -9.21 5.62 -0.57
C SER A 216 -8.69 4.80 0.62
N CYS A 217 -7.77 3.85 0.36
CA CYS A 217 -7.28 2.93 1.39
C CYS A 217 -6.30 3.58 2.37
N GLY A 218 -5.46 4.52 1.91
CA GLY A 218 -4.48 5.24 2.73
C GLY A 218 -3.04 4.68 2.69
N ALA A 219 -2.78 3.59 1.97
CA ALA A 219 -1.43 2.99 1.91
C ALA A 219 -0.35 3.98 1.40
N CYS A 220 -0.69 4.85 0.44
CA CYS A 220 0.22 5.87 -0.08
C CYS A 220 0.55 6.97 0.95
N ALA A 221 -0.40 7.33 1.81
CA ALA A 221 -0.16 8.28 2.91
C ALA A 221 0.78 7.66 3.95
N LEU A 222 0.53 6.40 4.33
CA LEU A 222 1.38 5.65 5.27
C LEU A 222 2.81 5.43 4.76
N ALA A 223 2.98 5.28 3.45
CA ALA A 223 4.29 5.06 2.85
C ALA A 223 5.06 6.36 2.56
N CYS A 224 4.43 7.53 2.70
CA CYS A 224 5.06 8.80 2.33
C CYS A 224 6.08 9.21 3.39
N PRO A 225 7.40 9.19 3.09
CA PRO A 225 8.43 9.49 4.10
C PRO A 225 8.43 10.96 4.55
N VAL A 226 7.70 11.80 3.81
CA VAL A 226 7.68 13.26 3.95
C VAL A 226 6.27 13.78 4.27
N SER A 227 5.33 12.88 4.56
CA SER A 227 3.93 13.20 4.91
C SER A 227 3.20 14.12 3.91
N ALA A 228 3.60 14.12 2.64
CA ALA A 228 3.03 14.98 1.61
C ALA A 228 1.64 14.54 1.10
N ILE A 229 1.13 13.37 1.52
CA ILE A 229 -0.13 12.81 1.02
C ILE A 229 -1.13 12.62 2.16
N THR A 230 -2.35 13.10 1.95
CA THR A 230 -3.48 12.87 2.85
C THR A 230 -4.56 12.06 2.13
N VAL A 231 -5.09 11.04 2.82
CA VAL A 231 -6.23 10.23 2.35
C VAL A 231 -7.23 10.10 3.49
N SER A 232 -8.48 10.48 3.20
CA SER A 232 -9.58 10.42 4.17
C SER A 232 -10.72 9.57 3.61
N LYS A 233 -11.27 8.67 4.42
CA LYS A 233 -12.44 7.85 4.04
C LYS A 233 -13.72 8.60 4.40
N THR A 234 -14.52 8.93 3.39
CA THR A 234 -15.80 9.65 3.57
C THR A 234 -16.99 8.69 3.65
N GLY A 235 -16.81 7.43 3.21
CA GLY A 235 -17.88 6.45 3.23
C GLY A 235 -17.39 5.02 3.03
N ILE A 236 -18.16 4.08 3.56
CA ILE A 236 -18.11 2.67 3.19
C ILE A 236 -19.12 2.48 2.06
N ILE A 237 -18.77 1.81 0.97
CA ILE A 237 -19.68 1.65 -0.17
C ILE A 237 -20.62 0.46 0.02
N PRO A 238 -20.13 -0.76 0.32
CA PRO A 238 -21.02 -1.90 0.61
C PRO A 238 -22.01 -1.59 1.74
N ASP A 239 -23.16 -2.24 1.69
CA ASP A 239 -24.07 -2.23 2.81
C ASP A 239 -23.61 -3.29 3.83
N VAL A 240 -23.32 -2.86 5.05
CA VAL A 240 -22.78 -3.71 6.11
C VAL A 240 -23.43 -3.35 7.43
N LYS A 241 -23.68 -4.35 8.27
CA LYS A 241 -24.21 -4.13 9.60
C LYS A 241 -23.26 -3.24 10.42
N GLY A 242 -23.80 -2.17 11.01
CA GLY A 242 -23.01 -1.25 11.84
C GLY A 242 -22.09 -0.29 11.08
N LYS A 243 -22.32 -0.11 9.77
CA LYS A 243 -21.58 0.78 8.85
C LYS A 243 -21.20 2.15 9.45
N GLY A 244 -22.14 2.84 10.09
CA GLY A 244 -21.88 4.17 10.69
C GLY A 244 -20.84 4.13 11.81
N GLY A 245 -20.90 3.11 12.67
CA GLY A 245 -19.93 2.91 13.75
C GLY A 245 -18.55 2.52 13.23
N LEU A 246 -18.49 1.72 12.16
CA LEU A 246 -17.23 1.38 11.49
C LEU A 246 -16.61 2.62 10.82
N LEU A 247 -17.41 3.39 10.08
CA LEU A 247 -16.95 4.59 9.38
C LEU A 247 -16.37 5.62 10.36
N LYS A 248 -17.06 5.88 11.49
CA LYS A 248 -16.58 6.82 12.53
C LYS A 248 -15.19 6.47 13.06
N ARG A 249 -14.80 5.19 13.05
CA ARG A 249 -13.47 4.73 13.50
C ARG A 249 -12.37 4.90 12.46
N ILE A 250 -12.72 5.08 11.18
CA ILE A 250 -11.76 5.07 10.06
C ILE A 250 -11.82 6.35 9.19
N SER A 251 -12.70 7.30 9.52
CA SER A 251 -12.93 8.52 8.74
C SER A 251 -11.85 9.59 8.89
N GLY A 252 -10.95 9.43 9.86
CA GLY A 252 -9.80 10.33 10.04
C GLY A 252 -8.73 10.14 8.95
N PRO A 253 -7.72 11.04 8.92
CA PRO A 253 -6.56 10.83 8.08
C PRO A 253 -5.86 9.52 8.43
N ALA A 254 -5.12 8.97 7.48
CA ALA A 254 -4.25 7.83 7.76
C ALA A 254 -3.36 8.12 8.99
N ILE A 255 -3.28 7.14 9.88
CA ILE A 255 -2.42 7.21 11.07
C ILE A 255 -0.94 7.33 10.68
N ARG A 256 -0.05 7.67 11.63
CA ARG A 256 1.39 7.52 11.37
C ARG A 256 1.81 6.07 11.56
N PRO A 257 2.61 5.48 10.64
CA PRO A 257 3.13 4.13 10.82
C PRO A 257 4.16 4.10 11.95
N ALA A 258 4.22 2.97 12.66
CA ALA A 258 5.38 2.68 13.48
C ALA A 258 6.50 2.26 12.53
N LEU A 259 7.56 3.06 12.46
CA LEU A 259 8.72 2.74 11.62
C LEU A 259 9.39 1.49 12.21
N THR A 260 9.13 0.31 11.67
CA THR A 260 9.66 -0.99 12.14
C THR A 260 11.00 -1.33 11.50
N SER A 261 11.74 -0.29 11.12
CA SER A 261 13.08 -0.39 10.58
C SER A 261 13.99 0.72 11.10
N ILE A 262 15.28 0.44 11.11
CA ILE A 262 16.37 1.40 11.36
C ILE A 262 17.27 1.44 10.14
N LEU A 263 17.93 2.57 9.94
CA LEU A 263 18.91 2.72 8.88
C LEU A 263 20.29 2.38 9.43
N VAL A 264 21.03 1.54 8.73
CA VAL A 264 22.40 1.20 9.12
C VAL A 264 23.34 1.38 7.94
N THR A 265 24.59 1.75 8.25
CA THR A 265 25.66 1.92 7.29
C THR A 265 26.81 0.94 7.56
N ASP A 266 27.57 0.63 6.52
CA ASP A 266 28.79 -0.17 6.54
C ASP A 266 29.91 0.68 5.95
N GLU A 267 30.82 1.14 6.81
CA GLU A 267 31.87 2.08 6.42
C GLU A 267 32.97 1.42 5.59
N GLN A 268 33.17 0.10 5.73
CA GLN A 268 34.19 -0.63 4.98
C GLN A 268 33.73 -0.87 3.54
N ALA A 269 32.43 -1.13 3.36
CA ALA A 269 31.84 -1.27 2.04
C ALA A 269 31.58 0.07 1.34
N CYS A 270 31.51 1.18 2.09
CA CYS A 270 31.09 2.47 1.55
C CYS A 270 32.12 3.08 0.59
N LEU A 271 31.63 3.57 -0.56
CA LEU A 271 32.45 4.29 -1.54
C LEU A 271 32.43 5.82 -1.35
N GLY A 272 31.66 6.35 -0.40
CA GLY A 272 31.54 7.81 -0.19
C GLY A 272 30.81 8.59 -1.28
N CYS A 273 30.18 7.92 -2.26
CA CYS A 273 29.62 8.57 -3.46
C CYS A 273 28.42 9.52 -3.23
N GLY A 274 27.82 9.56 -2.03
CA GLY A 274 26.73 10.49 -1.72
C GLY A 274 25.35 10.18 -2.34
N ASN A 275 25.20 9.18 -3.21
CA ASN A 275 23.93 8.89 -3.90
C ASN A 275 22.73 8.71 -2.96
N CYS A 276 22.93 8.08 -1.80
CA CYS A 276 21.88 7.90 -0.81
C CYS A 276 21.50 9.18 -0.05
N VAL A 277 22.41 10.15 0.06
CA VAL A 277 22.15 11.48 0.62
C VAL A 277 21.27 12.26 -0.35
N ILE A 278 21.70 12.33 -1.62
CA ILE A 278 21.03 13.11 -2.67
C ILE A 278 19.64 12.53 -2.99
N ALA A 279 19.53 11.21 -3.08
CA ALA A 279 18.26 10.57 -3.40
C ALA A 279 17.28 10.50 -2.21
N CYS A 280 17.71 10.87 -0.99
CA CYS A 280 16.87 10.78 0.19
C CYS A 280 15.78 11.87 0.17
N PRO A 281 14.48 11.52 0.10
CA PRO A 281 13.41 12.52 0.11
C PRO A 281 13.30 13.27 1.44
N VAL A 282 13.78 12.68 2.53
CA VAL A 282 13.80 13.34 3.85
C VAL A 282 14.87 14.42 3.88
N ASN A 283 16.09 14.12 3.42
CA ASN A 283 17.14 15.14 3.30
C ASN A 283 16.72 16.26 2.35
N ALA A 284 16.14 15.91 1.20
CA ALA A 284 15.68 16.89 0.22
C ALA A 284 14.53 17.78 0.74
N MET A 285 13.80 17.36 1.77
CA MET A 285 12.83 18.23 2.44
C MET A 285 13.45 19.18 3.46
N SER A 286 14.50 18.74 4.16
CA SER A 286 15.16 19.56 5.18
C SER A 286 15.88 20.75 4.56
N ASP A 287 16.52 20.57 3.41
CA ASP A 287 17.22 21.67 2.72
C ASP A 287 17.29 21.44 1.20
N ALA A 288 16.99 22.49 0.42
CA ALA A 288 16.99 22.43 -1.05
C ALA A 288 18.39 22.30 -1.67
N TYR A 289 19.43 22.75 -0.97
CA TYR A 289 20.85 22.66 -1.35
C TYR A 289 21.48 21.30 -0.97
N LEU A 290 20.99 20.61 0.07
CA LEU A 290 21.35 19.20 0.35
C LEU A 290 20.95 18.26 -0.79
N ALA A 291 19.80 18.52 -1.44
CA ALA A 291 19.37 17.79 -2.62
C ALA A 291 20.28 18.01 -3.85
N ALA A 292 21.11 19.06 -3.83
CA ALA A 292 22.04 19.43 -4.90
C ALA A 292 23.50 19.02 -4.64
N GLY A 293 23.79 18.34 -3.52
CA GLY A 293 25.12 17.81 -3.22
C GLY A 293 26.12 18.79 -2.59
N HIS A 294 25.67 19.94 -2.07
CA HIS A 294 26.48 20.79 -1.18
C HIS A 294 26.41 20.21 0.24
N LEU A 295 27.50 19.63 0.72
CA LEU A 295 27.43 18.65 1.81
C LEU A 295 27.59 19.20 3.24
N ASN A 296 28.05 20.43 3.50
CA ASN A 296 28.68 20.67 4.82
C ASN A 296 28.31 21.96 5.59
N GLU A 297 27.28 22.73 5.19
CA GLU A 297 26.94 23.99 5.89
C GLU A 297 25.43 24.19 6.03
N VAL A 298 24.78 23.35 6.86
CA VAL A 298 23.34 23.49 7.20
C VAL A 298 23.14 23.49 8.71
N ASP A 299 22.35 24.45 9.20
CA ASP A 299 21.99 24.57 10.62
C ASP A 299 21.13 23.39 11.11
N GLU A 300 20.36 22.77 10.21
CA GLU A 300 19.56 21.57 10.49
C GLU A 300 20.36 20.28 10.22
N LYS A 301 20.34 19.37 11.19
CA LYS A 301 20.99 18.06 11.07
C LYS A 301 20.24 17.16 10.06
N PRO A 302 20.87 16.74 8.95
CA PRO A 302 20.24 15.86 7.97
C PRO A 302 20.02 14.44 8.52
N LEU A 303 19.31 13.58 7.77
CA LEU A 303 19.24 12.15 8.08
C LEU A 303 20.55 11.44 7.71
N LEU A 304 21.10 11.75 6.53
CA LEU A 304 22.35 11.18 6.01
C LEU A 304 23.33 12.28 5.60
N GLU A 305 24.63 12.01 5.79
CA GLU A 305 25.73 12.88 5.35
C GLU A 305 26.93 12.03 4.89
N VAL A 306 27.82 12.60 4.07
CA VAL A 306 29.14 12.02 3.77
C VAL A 306 30.16 12.65 4.73
N GLU A 307 30.65 11.88 5.68
CA GLU A 307 31.68 12.31 6.64
C GLU A 307 32.95 11.48 6.42
N ASN A 308 34.09 12.14 6.23
CA ASN A 308 35.39 11.49 6.04
C ASN A 308 35.39 10.41 4.93
N GLY A 309 34.68 10.68 3.82
CA GLY A 309 34.59 9.76 2.68
C GLY A 309 33.64 8.57 2.89
N SER A 310 32.84 8.55 3.95
CA SER A 310 31.88 7.49 4.24
C SER A 310 30.52 8.04 4.63
N ILE A 311 29.46 7.27 4.41
CA ILE A 311 28.09 7.69 4.74
C ILE A 311 27.80 7.47 6.22
N LYS A 312 27.26 8.50 6.88
CA LYS A 312 26.83 8.46 8.28
C LYS A 312 25.33 8.71 8.39
N VAL A 313 24.71 8.02 9.34
CA VAL A 313 23.34 8.32 9.78
C VAL A 313 23.44 9.37 10.88
N VAL A 314 23.13 10.62 10.55
CA VAL A 314 23.27 11.76 11.46
C VAL A 314 22.05 11.87 12.39
N ASN A 315 20.85 11.62 11.88
CA ASN A 315 19.62 11.67 12.66
C ASN A 315 18.62 10.58 12.28
N GLN A 316 18.64 9.46 13.02
CA GLN A 316 17.83 8.28 12.76
C GLN A 316 16.30 8.54 12.87
N ASP A 317 15.89 9.51 13.69
CA ASP A 317 14.48 9.78 13.96
C ASP A 317 13.74 10.42 12.78
N LEU A 318 14.49 11.06 11.86
CA LEU A 318 13.95 11.61 10.61
C LEU A 318 13.61 10.53 9.58
N CYS A 319 14.09 9.29 9.76
CA CYS A 319 13.99 8.25 8.74
C CYS A 319 12.55 7.80 8.46
N GLY A 320 11.95 8.25 7.36
CA GLY A 320 10.63 7.80 6.91
C GLY A 320 10.54 6.35 6.39
N SER A 321 11.60 5.54 6.53
CA SER A 321 11.62 4.10 6.18
C SER A 321 11.07 3.75 4.79
N CYS A 322 11.41 4.56 3.78
CA CYS A 322 10.97 4.32 2.40
C CYS A 322 11.90 3.41 1.59
N GLY A 323 13.15 3.23 2.04
CA GLY A 323 14.12 2.35 1.38
C GLY A 323 14.85 2.91 0.17
N THR A 324 14.63 4.18 -0.20
CA THR A 324 15.29 4.79 -1.38
C THR A 324 16.81 4.69 -1.33
N CYS A 325 17.41 4.95 -0.17
CA CYS A 325 18.85 4.83 0.05
C CYS A 325 19.38 3.40 -0.16
N SER A 326 18.61 2.38 0.23
CA SER A 326 18.98 0.97 0.06
C SER A 326 18.92 0.54 -1.40
N ILE A 327 17.97 1.06 -2.17
CA ILE A 327 17.81 0.74 -3.59
C ILE A 327 18.91 1.39 -4.44
N ILE A 328 19.31 2.62 -4.13
CA ILE A 328 20.27 3.37 -4.94
C ILE A 328 21.74 3.04 -4.63
N CYS A 329 22.01 2.36 -3.51
CA CYS A 329 23.38 2.06 -3.09
C CYS A 329 23.97 0.92 -3.95
N PRO A 330 25.02 1.17 -4.76
CA PRO A 330 25.57 0.16 -5.66
C PRO A 330 26.32 -0.97 -4.94
N VAL A 331 26.77 -0.71 -3.71
CA VAL A 331 27.59 -1.61 -2.88
C VAL A 331 26.87 -2.08 -1.62
N GLN A 332 25.57 -1.78 -1.50
CA GLN A 332 24.74 -2.15 -0.34
C GLN A 332 25.28 -1.68 1.03
N ALA A 333 26.13 -0.64 1.04
CA ALA A 333 26.74 -0.06 2.24
C ALA A 333 25.74 0.72 3.11
N VAL A 334 24.53 1.01 2.63
CA VAL A 334 23.45 1.61 3.43
C VAL A 334 22.18 0.80 3.23
N ARG A 335 21.57 0.35 4.32
CA ARG A 335 20.44 -0.59 4.30
C ARG A 335 19.47 -0.34 5.43
N LEU A 336 18.18 -0.61 5.18
CA LEU A 336 17.21 -0.73 6.25
C LEU A 336 17.33 -2.10 6.90
N LYS A 337 17.48 -2.13 8.22
CA LYS A 337 17.33 -3.34 9.02
C LYS A 337 16.02 -3.30 9.76
N SER A 338 15.36 -4.44 9.85
CA SER A 338 14.18 -4.58 10.67
C SER A 338 14.50 -4.32 12.14
N ARG A 339 13.61 -3.60 12.84
CA ARG A 339 13.58 -3.54 14.30
C ARG A 339 12.24 -4.08 14.81
N GLU A 340 12.22 -4.59 16.03
CA GLU A 340 10.95 -4.88 16.68
C GLU A 340 10.16 -3.58 16.87
N ALA A 341 8.83 -3.69 16.80
CA ALA A 341 7.96 -2.58 17.14
C ALA A 341 8.09 -2.34 18.66
N ILE A 342 8.42 -1.10 19.04
CA ILE A 342 8.35 -0.62 20.43
C ILE A 342 6.88 -0.45 20.81
#